data_AF-A0A925I5B2-F1
#
_entry.id   AF-A0A925I5B2-F1
#
_cell.length_a   1.000
_cell.length_b   1.000
_cell.length_c   1.000
_cell.angle_alpha   90.00
_cell.angle_beta   90.00
_cell.angle_gamma   90.00
#
_symmetry.space_group_name_H-M   'P 1'
#
loop_
_entity.id
_entity.type
_entity.pdbx_description
1 polymer ?
#
loop_
_entity_poly.entity_id
_entity_poly.type
_entity_poly.pdbx_seq_one_letter_code
_entity_poly.pdbx_strand_id
1 'polypeptide(L)'
;KAKAQLNSSILQASLTVSIGAQNEPLALLLKSAITGINEALKGQYGEDAIQNAVAQDNTPQGTADRIVSLSTGFFEAYKQQHPDEDEAVAMDKFMSTIRGGMEKGFQEARDILQGLKVLQGDVAGNIDQTYELVQKGYAAFEAAHRPAEQSADKAGDAA
;
A
#
# COMPACT_ATOMS: atom_id res chain seq x y z
N LYS A 1 -0.81 2.01 14.37
CA LYS A 1 -1.80 1.49 13.40
C LYS A 1 -1.47 0.07 12.96
N ALA A 2 -0.29 -0.21 12.41
CA ALA A 2 0.10 -1.56 12.00
C ALA A 2 0.09 -2.64 13.12
N LYS A 3 0.52 -2.30 14.35
CA LYS A 3 0.39 -3.21 15.51
C LYS A 3 -1.07 -3.60 15.81
N ALA A 4 -2.01 -2.69 15.60
CA ALA A 4 -3.43 -2.97 15.83
C ALA A 4 -3.98 -3.93 14.76
N GLN A 5 -3.60 -3.74 13.49
CA GLN A 5 -3.96 -4.66 12.41
C GLN A 5 -3.34 -6.05 12.59
N LEU A 6 -2.04 -6.13 12.87
CA LEU A 6 -1.35 -7.41 13.11
C LEU A 6 -1.96 -8.15 14.31
N ASN A 7 -2.15 -7.46 15.43
CA ASN A 7 -2.81 -8.03 16.60
C ASN A 7 -4.21 -8.54 16.22
N SER A 8 -4.94 -7.79 15.41
CA SER A 8 -6.27 -8.20 15.00
C SER A 8 -6.28 -9.45 14.10
N SER A 9 -5.34 -9.58 13.16
CA SER A 9 -5.20 -10.77 12.34
C SER A 9 -4.82 -12.00 13.18
N ILE A 10 -3.94 -11.82 14.17
CA ILE A 10 -3.58 -12.86 15.14
C ILE A 10 -4.80 -13.27 15.97
N LEU A 11 -5.60 -12.31 16.43
CA LEU A 11 -6.82 -12.59 17.20
C LEU A 11 -7.84 -13.37 16.36
N GLN A 12 -8.02 -13.03 15.08
CA GLN A 12 -8.92 -13.77 14.18
C GLN A 12 -8.43 -15.19 13.89
N ALA A 13 -7.15 -15.36 13.56
CA ALA A 13 -6.59 -16.70 13.31
C ALA A 13 -6.66 -17.59 14.56
N SER A 14 -6.37 -17.01 15.73
CA SER A 14 -6.49 -17.70 17.02
C SER A 14 -7.94 -18.06 17.34
N LEU A 15 -8.91 -17.23 16.90
CA LEU A 15 -10.34 -17.46 17.10
C LEU A 15 -10.79 -18.66 16.28
N THR A 16 -10.40 -18.73 15.01
CA THR A 16 -10.71 -19.87 14.13
C THR A 16 -10.17 -21.18 14.68
N VAL A 17 -8.92 -21.20 15.17
CA VAL A 17 -8.33 -22.39 15.80
C VAL A 17 -9.06 -22.76 17.10
N SER A 18 -9.40 -21.77 17.93
CA SER A 18 -10.09 -22.00 19.20
C SER A 18 -11.49 -22.58 19.01
N ILE A 19 -12.24 -22.08 18.01
CA ILE A 19 -13.55 -22.63 17.64
C ILE A 19 -13.40 -24.07 17.13
N GLY A 20 -12.42 -24.34 16.27
CA GLY A 20 -12.14 -25.69 15.76
C GLY A 20 -11.70 -26.69 16.85
N ALA A 21 -11.03 -26.20 17.89
CA ALA A 21 -10.59 -26.98 19.05
C ALA A 21 -11.62 -27.04 20.20
N GLN A 22 -12.84 -26.52 20.02
CA GLN A 22 -13.87 -26.36 21.06
C GLN A 22 -13.41 -25.58 22.32
N ASN A 23 -12.42 -24.70 22.17
CA ASN A 23 -11.93 -23.83 23.25
C ASN A 23 -12.76 -22.53 23.32
N GLU A 24 -14.01 -22.70 23.73
CA GLU A 24 -15.04 -21.64 23.85
C GLU A 24 -14.58 -20.41 24.67
N PRO A 25 -13.90 -20.54 25.82
CA PRO A 25 -13.45 -19.37 26.59
C PRO A 25 -12.44 -18.49 25.83
N LEU A 26 -11.50 -19.10 25.11
CA LEU A 26 -10.53 -18.36 24.31
C LEU A 26 -11.21 -17.72 23.10
N ALA A 27 -12.13 -18.42 22.45
CA ALA A 27 -12.93 -17.85 21.37
C ALA A 27 -13.73 -16.60 21.81
N LEU A 28 -14.36 -16.65 22.98
CA LEU A 28 -15.08 -15.51 23.54
C LEU A 28 -14.16 -14.31 23.85
N LEU A 29 -12.98 -14.57 24.42
CA LEU A 29 -11.99 -13.52 24.68
C LEU A 29 -11.55 -12.82 23.39
N LEU A 30 -11.23 -13.60 22.36
CA LEU A 30 -10.78 -13.08 21.07
C LEU A 30 -11.89 -12.30 20.36
N LYS A 31 -13.14 -12.78 20.43
CA LYS A 31 -14.31 -12.07 19.93
C LYS A 31 -14.49 -10.73 20.63
N SER A 32 -14.42 -10.70 21.96
CA SER A 32 -14.51 -9.45 22.74
C SER A 32 -13.41 -8.46 22.38
N ALA A 33 -12.17 -8.94 22.20
CA ALA A 33 -11.06 -8.10 21.76
C ALA A 33 -11.29 -7.51 20.35
N ILE A 34 -11.75 -8.31 19.39
CA ILE A 34 -12.08 -7.83 18.03
C ILE A 34 -13.20 -6.79 18.08
N THR A 35 -14.27 -7.03 18.84
CA THR A 35 -15.36 -6.07 19.02
C THR A 35 -14.84 -4.75 19.58
N GLY A 36 -14.08 -4.79 20.67
CA GLY A 36 -13.52 -3.57 21.28
C GLY A 36 -12.59 -2.80 20.36
N ILE A 37 -11.78 -3.49 19.53
CA ILE A 37 -10.94 -2.83 18.53
C ILE A 37 -11.80 -2.18 17.43
N ASN A 38 -12.82 -2.86 16.92
CA ASN A 38 -13.72 -2.28 15.93
C ASN A 38 -14.46 -1.05 16.46
N GLU A 39 -14.93 -1.08 17.71
CA GLU A 39 -15.55 0.08 18.36
C GLU A 39 -14.57 1.26 18.45
N ALA A 40 -13.32 1.00 18.87
CA ALA A 40 -12.29 2.03 18.95
C ALA A 40 -11.90 2.61 17.58
N LEU A 41 -12.02 1.84 16.50
CA LEU A 41 -11.66 2.25 15.14
C LEU A 41 -12.85 2.81 14.34
N LYS A 42 -14.09 2.66 14.82
CA LYS A 42 -15.32 2.99 14.10
C LYS A 42 -15.35 4.42 13.57
N GLY A 43 -14.90 5.38 14.37
CA GLY A 43 -14.93 6.80 14.00
C GLY A 43 -14.07 7.15 12.78
N GLN A 44 -13.03 6.36 12.49
CA GLN A 44 -12.12 6.62 11.37
C GLN A 44 -12.32 5.65 10.20
N TYR A 45 -12.70 4.40 10.47
CA TYR A 45 -12.69 3.33 9.48
C TYR A 45 -14.07 2.72 9.22
N GLY A 46 -15.11 3.22 9.88
CA GLY A 46 -16.47 2.69 9.76
C GLY A 46 -16.66 1.39 10.55
N GLU A 47 -17.82 0.76 10.34
CA GLU A 47 -18.12 -0.53 10.94
C GLU A 47 -17.19 -1.62 10.40
N ASP A 48 -16.92 -2.63 11.23
CA ASP A 48 -16.14 -3.81 10.85
C ASP A 48 -14.76 -3.49 10.25
N ALA A 49 -14.09 -2.45 10.78
CA ALA A 49 -12.80 -1.96 10.31
C ALA A 49 -11.75 -3.07 10.16
N ILE A 50 -11.70 -4.01 11.11
CA ILE A 50 -10.80 -5.17 11.07
C ILE A 50 -11.15 -6.10 9.90
N GLN A 51 -12.42 -6.48 9.78
CA GLN A 51 -12.88 -7.45 8.80
C GLN A 51 -12.67 -6.89 7.40
N ASN A 52 -12.98 -5.63 7.21
CA ASN A 52 -12.74 -4.90 5.97
C ASN A 52 -11.25 -4.84 5.63
N ALA A 53 -10.39 -4.60 6.62
CA ALA A 53 -8.94 -4.63 6.40
C ALA A 53 -8.44 -6.02 6.02
N VAL A 54 -8.91 -7.09 6.67
CA VAL A 54 -8.49 -8.47 6.38
C VAL A 54 -9.04 -8.98 5.04
N ALA A 55 -10.24 -8.53 4.63
CA ALA A 55 -10.85 -8.91 3.35
C ALA A 55 -10.15 -8.31 2.12
N GLN A 56 -9.30 -7.29 2.33
CA GLN A 56 -8.49 -6.73 1.25
C GLN A 56 -7.36 -7.69 0.85
N ASP A 57 -6.94 -7.59 -0.41
CA ASP A 57 -5.69 -8.20 -0.83
C ASP A 57 -4.52 -7.46 -0.18
N ASN A 58 -4.00 -8.06 0.89
CA ASN A 58 -2.86 -7.58 1.65
C ASN A 58 -1.56 -8.30 1.26
N THR A 59 -1.53 -8.97 0.10
CA THR A 59 -0.27 -9.40 -0.49
C THR A 59 0.59 -8.18 -0.87
N PRO A 60 1.90 -8.35 -1.10
CA PRO A 60 2.74 -7.29 -1.62
C PRO A 60 2.20 -6.67 -2.91
N GLN A 61 1.67 -7.51 -3.82
CA GLN A 61 1.08 -7.08 -5.08
C GLN A 61 -0.19 -6.26 -4.87
N GLY A 62 -1.18 -6.78 -4.14
CA GLY A 62 -2.42 -6.06 -3.90
C GLY A 62 -2.24 -4.76 -3.11
N THR A 63 -1.20 -4.67 -2.28
CA THR A 63 -0.82 -3.42 -1.61
C THR A 63 -0.15 -2.45 -2.57
N ALA A 64 0.80 -2.91 -3.39
CA ALA A 64 1.47 -2.10 -4.39
C ALA A 64 0.48 -1.51 -5.41
N ASP A 65 -0.46 -2.33 -5.91
CA ASP A 65 -1.48 -1.90 -6.87
C ASP A 65 -2.36 -0.78 -6.31
N ARG A 66 -2.74 -0.88 -5.03
CA ARG A 66 -3.50 0.18 -4.35
C ARG A 66 -2.70 1.48 -4.23
N ILE A 67 -1.41 1.41 -3.89
CA ILE A 67 -0.54 2.59 -3.79
C ILE A 67 -0.38 3.25 -5.16
N VAL A 68 -0.05 2.47 -6.19
CA VAL A 68 0.16 2.96 -7.56
C VAL A 68 -1.14 3.60 -8.06
N SER A 69 -2.26 2.86 -8.03
CA SER A 69 -3.57 3.34 -8.49
C SER A 69 -4.00 4.64 -7.79
N LEU A 70 -3.91 4.68 -6.46
CA LEU A 70 -4.28 5.87 -5.69
C LEU A 70 -3.41 7.07 -6.08
N SER A 71 -2.09 6.90 -6.09
CA SER A 71 -1.17 8.02 -6.29
C SER A 71 -1.16 8.53 -7.73
N THR A 72 -1.15 7.64 -8.73
CA THR A 72 -1.15 8.04 -10.14
C THR A 72 -2.52 8.54 -10.61
N GLY A 73 -3.60 8.16 -9.93
CA GLY A 73 -4.95 8.65 -10.21
C GLY A 73 -5.11 10.18 -10.09
N PHE A 74 -4.16 10.87 -9.45
CA PHE A 74 -4.15 12.32 -9.35
C PHE A 74 -3.54 13.04 -10.56
N PHE A 75 -2.96 12.32 -11.53
CA PHE A 75 -2.20 12.96 -12.61
C PHE A 75 -3.04 13.90 -13.48
N GLU A 76 -4.26 13.51 -13.85
CA GLU A 76 -5.15 14.38 -14.64
C GLU A 76 -5.54 15.66 -13.89
N ALA A 77 -5.80 15.55 -12.59
CA ALA A 77 -6.06 16.72 -11.75
C ALA A 77 -4.82 17.61 -11.63
N TYR A 78 -3.62 17.03 -11.56
CA TYR A 78 -2.37 17.75 -11.57
C TYR A 78 -2.20 18.54 -12.89
N LYS A 79 -2.37 17.90 -14.05
CA LYS A 79 -2.31 18.60 -15.36
C LYS A 79 -3.26 19.79 -15.44
N GLN A 80 -4.49 19.64 -14.96
CA GLN A 80 -5.49 20.72 -14.97
C GLN A 80 -5.08 21.93 -14.10
N GLN A 81 -4.29 21.70 -13.05
CA GLN A 81 -3.77 22.76 -12.17
C GLN A 81 -2.49 23.40 -12.72
N HIS A 82 -1.87 22.80 -13.74
CA HIS A 82 -0.61 23.22 -14.35
C HIS A 82 -0.78 23.41 -15.88
N PRO A 83 -1.73 24.25 -16.36
CA PRO A 83 -2.07 24.34 -17.78
C PRO A 83 -0.98 24.98 -18.66
N ASP A 84 -0.07 25.74 -18.04
CA ASP A 84 1.03 26.41 -18.74
C ASP A 84 2.29 25.52 -18.84
N GLU A 85 2.27 24.33 -18.26
CA GLU A 85 3.39 23.39 -18.30
C GLU A 85 3.28 22.45 -19.51
N ASP A 86 4.42 22.18 -20.15
CA ASP A 86 4.51 21.11 -21.14
C ASP A 86 4.19 19.76 -20.50
N GLU A 87 3.55 18.86 -21.25
CA GLU A 87 3.06 17.58 -20.72
C GLU A 87 4.18 16.69 -20.18
N ALA A 88 5.34 16.65 -20.84
CA ALA A 88 6.48 15.88 -20.35
C ALA A 88 7.06 16.50 -19.06
N VAL A 89 7.11 17.83 -18.98
CA VAL A 89 7.56 18.54 -17.77
C VAL A 89 6.59 18.32 -16.60
N ALA A 90 5.28 18.37 -16.86
CA ALA A 90 4.26 18.12 -15.85
C ALA A 90 4.32 16.68 -15.33
N MET A 91 4.53 15.70 -16.23
CA MET A 91 4.75 14.30 -15.86
C MET A 91 5.98 14.12 -14.96
N ASP A 92 7.15 14.66 -15.36
CA ASP A 92 8.38 14.52 -14.58
C ASP A 92 8.24 15.12 -13.18
N LYS A 93 7.64 16.31 -13.04
CA LYS A 93 7.40 16.94 -11.73
C LYS A 93 6.40 16.18 -10.87
N PHE A 94 5.30 15.72 -11.47
CA PHE A 94 4.31 14.91 -10.79
C PHE A 94 4.93 13.63 -10.24
N MET A 95 5.68 12.92 -11.08
CA MET A 95 6.33 11.67 -10.71
C MET A 95 7.41 11.85 -9.66
N SER A 96 8.20 12.92 -9.76
CA SER A 96 9.16 13.31 -8.72
C SER A 96 8.46 13.52 -7.37
N THR A 97 7.28 14.17 -7.37
CA THR A 97 6.52 14.45 -6.16
C THR A 97 5.99 13.17 -5.52
N ILE A 98 5.30 12.32 -6.27
CA ILE A 98 4.71 11.11 -5.71
C ILE A 98 5.77 10.09 -5.29
N ARG A 99 6.90 9.99 -6.02
CA ARG A 99 8.03 9.15 -5.61
C ARG A 99 8.66 9.61 -4.31
N GLY A 100 8.87 10.92 -4.16
CA GLY A 100 9.40 11.48 -2.92
C GLY A 100 8.46 11.21 -1.73
N GLY A 101 7.16 11.38 -1.93
CA GLY A 101 6.15 11.05 -0.91
C GLY A 101 6.12 9.56 -0.56
N MET A 102 6.20 8.69 -1.56
CA MET A 102 6.22 7.24 -1.39
C MET A 102 7.47 6.77 -0.64
N GLU A 103 8.66 7.23 -1.05
CA GLU A 103 9.92 6.90 -0.39
C GLU A 103 9.91 7.30 1.08
N LYS A 104 9.50 8.53 1.38
CA LYS A 104 9.37 9.01 2.75
C LYS A 104 8.39 8.16 3.55
N GLY A 105 7.19 7.90 3.01
CA GLY A 105 6.18 7.10 3.68
C GLY A 105 6.63 5.66 3.92
N PHE A 106 7.39 5.07 2.99
CA PHE A 106 7.97 3.75 3.12
C PHE A 106 8.98 3.68 4.27
N GLN A 107 9.91 4.64 4.33
CA GLN A 107 10.90 4.73 5.41
C GLN A 107 10.21 4.91 6.78
N GLU A 108 9.27 5.84 6.89
CA GLU A 108 8.50 6.08 8.12
C GLU A 108 7.72 4.82 8.55
N ALA A 109 7.09 4.10 7.61
CA ALA A 109 6.37 2.87 7.90
C ALA A 109 7.30 1.77 8.44
N ARG A 110 8.49 1.61 7.84
CA ARG A 110 9.52 0.68 8.34
C ARG A 110 9.97 1.04 9.74
N ASP A 111 10.30 2.30 9.98
CA ASP A 111 10.77 2.78 11.29
C ASP A 111 9.72 2.52 12.38
N ILE A 112 8.44 2.77 12.08
CA ILE A 112 7.33 2.46 12.98
C ILE A 112 7.29 0.95 13.29
N LEU A 113 7.34 0.09 12.27
CA LEU A 113 7.27 -1.36 12.45
C LEU A 113 8.50 -1.92 13.19
N GLN A 114 9.67 -1.35 12.94
CA GLN A 114 10.91 -1.65 13.66
C GLN A 114 10.78 -1.25 15.13
N GLY A 115 10.29 -0.04 15.42
CA GLY A 115 10.05 0.43 16.79
C GLY A 115 9.01 -0.42 17.54
N LEU A 116 8.03 -0.97 16.82
CA LEU A 116 7.05 -1.92 17.34
C LEU A 116 7.61 -3.34 17.50
N LYS A 117 8.84 -3.61 17.03
CA LYS A 117 9.51 -4.91 17.01
C LYS A 117 8.74 -5.99 16.24
N VAL A 118 8.06 -5.59 15.16
CA VAL A 118 7.29 -6.50 14.29
C VAL A 118 7.87 -6.61 12.88
N LEU A 119 8.89 -5.80 12.56
CA LEU A 119 9.57 -5.84 11.26
C LEU A 119 10.57 -7.01 11.20
N GLN A 120 10.04 -8.22 11.04
CA GLN A 120 10.83 -9.44 10.98
C GLN A 120 10.12 -10.52 10.13
N GLY A 121 10.89 -11.49 9.64
CA GLY A 121 10.37 -12.58 8.80
C GLY A 121 9.58 -12.05 7.61
N ASP A 122 8.42 -12.65 7.37
CA ASP A 122 7.53 -12.33 6.24
C ASP A 122 7.13 -10.85 6.20
N VAL A 123 7.01 -10.17 7.34
CA VAL A 123 6.65 -8.74 7.37
C VAL A 123 7.73 -7.89 6.71
N ALA A 124 9.00 -8.16 7.02
CA ALA A 124 10.12 -7.43 6.44
C ALA A 124 10.22 -7.70 4.92
N GLY A 125 10.15 -8.98 4.53
CA GLY A 125 10.22 -9.38 3.12
C GLY A 125 9.06 -8.82 2.28
N ASN A 126 7.82 -8.91 2.80
CA ASN A 126 6.64 -8.41 2.09
C ASN A 126 6.68 -6.88 1.90
N ILE A 127 7.23 -6.14 2.86
CA ILE A 127 7.38 -4.69 2.76
C ILE A 127 8.40 -4.33 1.67
N ASP A 128 9.55 -5.00 1.64
CA ASP A 128 10.57 -4.79 0.61
C ASP A 128 10.03 -5.15 -0.79
N GLN A 129 9.28 -6.25 -0.91
CA GLN A 129 8.62 -6.62 -2.17
C GLN A 129 7.56 -5.60 -2.59
N THR A 130 6.77 -5.07 -1.65
CA THR A 130 5.77 -4.03 -1.95
C THR A 130 6.45 -2.80 -2.52
N TYR A 131 7.57 -2.38 -1.92
CA TYR A 131 8.36 -1.24 -2.41
C TYR A 131 8.84 -1.45 -3.84
N GLU A 132 9.45 -2.59 -4.13
CA GLU A 132 9.92 -2.90 -5.49
C GLU A 132 8.79 -2.88 -6.52
N LEU A 133 7.61 -3.43 -6.16
CA LEU A 133 6.45 -3.47 -7.03
C LEU A 133 5.87 -2.08 -7.26
N VAL A 134 5.84 -1.21 -6.25
CA VAL A 134 5.43 0.19 -6.41
C VAL A 134 6.37 0.93 -7.36
N GLN A 135 7.68 0.77 -7.19
CA GLN A 135 8.68 1.39 -8.07
C GLN A 135 8.51 0.94 -9.53
N LYS A 136 8.26 -0.36 -9.75
CA LYS A 136 7.93 -0.92 -11.08
C LYS A 136 6.64 -0.35 -11.64
N GLY A 137 5.59 -0.24 -10.82
CA GLY A 137 4.31 0.35 -11.22
C GLY A 137 4.44 1.82 -11.63
N TYR A 138 5.23 2.60 -10.92
CA TYR A 138 5.56 3.98 -11.29
C TYR A 138 6.34 4.09 -12.59
N ALA A 139 7.35 3.23 -12.80
CA ALA A 139 8.08 3.20 -14.07
C ALA A 139 7.15 2.81 -15.24
N ALA A 140 6.25 1.86 -15.05
CA ALA A 140 5.28 1.46 -16.06
C ALA A 140 4.28 2.59 -16.37
N PHE A 141 3.80 3.29 -15.34
CA PHE A 141 2.93 4.45 -15.50
C PHE A 141 3.60 5.54 -16.34
N GLU A 142 4.83 5.93 -16.01
CA GLU A 142 5.59 6.91 -16.80
C GLU A 142 5.79 6.48 -18.25
N ALA A 143 6.17 5.22 -18.48
CA ALA A 143 6.39 4.71 -19.82
C ALA A 143 5.11 4.76 -20.67
N ALA A 144 3.94 4.54 -20.05
CA ALA A 144 2.65 4.60 -20.73
C ALA A 144 2.18 6.04 -21.04
N HIS A 145 2.70 7.03 -20.32
CA HIS A 145 2.27 8.44 -20.45
C HIS A 145 3.34 9.36 -21.06
N ARG A 146 4.52 8.82 -21.37
CA ARG A 146 5.51 9.56 -22.16
C ARG A 146 5.07 9.54 -23.63
N PRO A 147 4.97 10.70 -24.29
CA PRO A 147 4.65 10.74 -25.73
C PRO A 147 5.68 9.94 -26.53
N ALA A 148 5.20 9.20 -27.53
CA ALA A 148 6.00 8.31 -28.36
C ALA A 148 6.93 9.08 -29.34
N GLU A 149 7.89 9.85 -28.85
CA GLU A 149 8.87 10.55 -29.70
C GLU A 149 10.34 10.37 -29.26
N GLN A 150 10.66 9.31 -28.51
CA GLN A 150 12.07 8.97 -28.19
C GLN A 150 12.43 7.50 -28.48
N SER A 151 11.64 6.82 -29.31
CA SER A 151 11.93 5.45 -29.76
C SER A 151 12.48 5.37 -31.19
N ALA A 152 12.48 6.49 -31.94
CA ALA A 152 12.87 6.51 -33.36
C ALA A 152 14.30 7.04 -33.63
N ASP A 153 14.95 7.73 -32.70
CA ASP A 153 16.23 8.41 -32.95
C ASP A 153 17.49 7.55 -32.71
N LYS A 154 17.34 6.21 -32.64
CA LYS A 154 18.48 5.28 -32.61
C LYS A 154 18.51 4.25 -33.75
N ALA A 155 17.57 4.34 -34.69
CA ALA A 155 17.54 3.47 -35.88
C ALA A 155 18.09 4.15 -37.15
N GLY A 156 18.47 5.44 -37.08
CA GLY A 156 18.85 6.25 -38.25
C GLY A 156 20.35 6.40 -38.51
N ASP A 157 21.24 5.89 -37.65
CA ASP A 157 22.70 6.10 -37.79
C ASP A 157 23.48 4.81 -38.13
N ALA A 158 22.77 3.81 -38.66
CA ALA A 158 23.37 2.57 -39.15
C ALA A 158 22.68 2.12 -40.45
N ALA A 159 22.86 2.88 -41.53
CA ALA A 159 22.59 2.44 -42.90
C ALA A 159 23.56 3.11 -43.88
#